data_AF-A0A957BVA1-F1
#
_entry.id   AF-A0A957BVA1-F1
#
_cell.length_a   1.000
_cell.length_b   1.000
_cell.length_c   1.000
_cell.angle_alpha   90.00
_cell.angle_beta   90.00
_cell.angle_gamma   90.00
#
_symmetry.space_group_name_H-M   'P 1'
#
loop_
_entity.id
_entity.type
_entity.pdbx_description
1 polymer ?
#
loop_
_entity_poly.entity_id
_entity_poly.type
_entity_poly.pdbx_seq_one_letter_code
_entity_poly.pdbx_strand_id
1 'polypeptide(L)'
;MARWLAVAPAIKSFTSPSLFEQDLLLSLQHLRRAGHDVYLLTSLAPYQAASAVRSFYESVGIPATLVPEEKQRSGTHQPRNQMQSDAYGLPSESVAHFLRDLELLMNDWPPDAVWCHGSRPWMVAERAHRRRIPTVVRSVGDTTDRSLNRRVAGVATVFAAASPTERRSYAGMPKSAHLLPLLSLAQQLRPSRPPFPARPLRVAYILPDTGADALKILYDIIAPGVRLAAPNGFVFHVAADPLPALVQSAPDIIFDPKIPNVESFLADSDIAIVPPTTQPMAVTEALSILCQTIPTITQRNILGGFPYIDGVNVMIANSDDDYAQKLLALRDPLLRARVSMGAASQSTRLFNEDLLAEYMDRIISAVLR
;
A
#
# COMPACT_ATOMS: atom_id res chain seq x y z
N MET A 1 5.13 28.35 10.96
CA MET A 1 4.58 27.19 11.67
C MET A 1 3.09 27.13 11.36
N ALA A 2 2.61 26.02 10.83
CA ALA A 2 1.21 25.84 10.44
C ALA A 2 0.61 24.64 11.20
N ARG A 3 -0.70 24.66 11.43
CA ARG A 3 -1.49 23.61 12.06
C ARG A 3 -2.06 22.67 11.01
N TRP A 4 -1.69 21.41 11.09
CA TRP A 4 -2.15 20.35 10.19
C TRP A 4 -3.08 19.40 10.91
N LEU A 5 -4.32 19.30 10.43
CA LEU A 5 -5.23 18.24 10.83
C LEU A 5 -5.07 17.07 9.84
N ALA A 6 -4.51 15.97 10.32
CA ALA A 6 -4.47 14.73 9.57
C ALA A 6 -5.72 13.90 9.83
N VAL A 7 -6.27 13.31 8.77
CA VAL A 7 -7.41 12.41 8.86
C VAL A 7 -7.09 11.11 8.15
N ALA A 8 -7.14 10.00 8.88
CA ALA A 8 -6.71 8.68 8.41
C ALA A 8 -7.51 7.55 9.07
N PRO A 9 -7.52 6.34 8.48
CA PRO A 9 -8.00 5.14 9.14
C PRO A 9 -7.19 4.80 10.40
N ALA A 10 -7.82 4.09 11.34
CA ALA A 10 -7.14 3.57 12.52
C ALA A 10 -6.02 2.60 12.14
N ILE A 11 -4.89 2.70 12.83
CA ILE A 11 -3.87 1.65 12.82
C ILE A 11 -4.47 0.41 13.48
N LYS A 12 -4.48 -0.72 12.77
CA LYS A 12 -5.03 -2.01 13.18
C LYS A 12 -4.08 -2.77 14.09
N SER A 13 -2.77 -2.60 13.91
CA SER A 13 -1.71 -3.32 14.62
C SER A 13 -0.64 -2.36 15.15
N PHE A 14 -0.45 -2.34 16.47
CA PHE A 14 0.55 -1.46 17.13
C PHE A 14 1.96 -2.05 17.14
N THR A 15 2.09 -3.37 17.02
CA THR A 15 3.38 -4.08 17.09
C THR A 15 3.99 -4.34 15.72
N SER A 16 3.16 -4.47 14.70
CA SER A 16 3.58 -4.68 13.32
C SER A 16 2.61 -3.92 12.41
N PRO A 17 2.74 -2.58 12.31
CA PRO A 17 1.89 -1.80 11.43
C PRO A 17 2.16 -2.21 9.97
N SER A 18 1.12 -2.26 9.16
CA SER A 18 1.21 -2.44 7.71
C SER A 18 2.00 -1.30 7.05
N LEU A 19 2.44 -1.49 5.80
CA LEU A 19 3.17 -0.46 5.06
C LEU A 19 2.42 0.86 4.95
N PHE A 20 1.08 0.83 4.88
CA PHE A 20 0.23 2.03 4.85
C PHE A 20 0.17 2.74 6.20
N GLU A 21 0.10 1.97 7.29
CA GLU A 21 0.10 2.52 8.64
C GLU A 21 1.46 3.13 8.99
N GLN A 22 2.55 2.48 8.56
CA GLN A 22 3.90 3.06 8.65
C GLN A 22 3.99 4.35 7.81
N ASP A 23 3.45 4.35 6.59
CA ASP A 23 3.43 5.52 5.71
C ASP A 23 2.67 6.72 6.32
N LEU A 24 1.52 6.47 6.96
CA LEU A 24 0.80 7.47 7.74
C LEU A 24 1.70 8.07 8.81
N LEU A 25 2.29 7.24 9.68
CA LEU A 25 3.13 7.70 10.79
C LEU A 25 4.32 8.51 10.29
N LEU A 26 4.99 8.05 9.24
CA LEU A 26 6.11 8.77 8.63
C LEU A 26 5.69 10.11 8.04
N SER A 27 4.49 10.20 7.44
CA SER A 27 3.94 11.46 6.93
C SER A 27 3.75 12.47 8.07
N LEU A 28 3.17 12.04 9.18
CA LEU A 28 2.90 12.89 10.34
C LEU A 28 4.21 13.32 11.03
N GLN A 29 5.17 12.41 11.16
CA GLN A 29 6.48 12.71 11.69
C GLN A 29 7.26 13.69 10.80
N HIS A 30 7.14 13.58 9.47
CA HIS A 30 7.76 14.51 8.54
C HIS A 30 7.20 15.93 8.71
N LEU A 31 5.88 16.07 8.77
CA LEU A 31 5.22 17.37 9.04
C LEU A 31 5.73 17.98 10.35
N ARG A 32 5.85 17.19 11.42
CA ARG A 32 6.37 17.67 12.72
C ARG A 32 7.84 18.07 12.64
N ARG A 33 8.69 17.29 11.96
CA ARG A 33 10.11 17.60 11.73
C ARG A 33 10.29 18.90 10.93
N ALA A 34 9.37 19.20 10.03
CA ALA A 34 9.29 20.48 9.31
C ALA A 34 8.79 21.67 10.18
N GLY A 35 8.55 21.45 11.48
CA GLY A 35 8.18 22.51 12.43
C GLY A 35 6.69 22.85 12.42
N HIS A 36 5.83 21.93 11.96
CA HIS A 36 4.38 22.09 12.01
C HIS A 36 3.76 21.49 13.28
N ASP A 37 2.64 22.06 13.70
CA ASP A 37 1.77 21.47 14.73
C ASP A 37 0.83 20.47 14.04
N VAL A 38 0.79 19.22 14.52
CA VAL A 38 0.09 18.12 13.83
C VAL A 38 -0.86 17.45 14.80
N TYR A 39 -2.12 17.32 14.38
CA TYR A 39 -3.17 16.64 15.12
C TYR A 39 -3.82 15.56 14.26
N LEU A 40 -4.12 14.40 14.83
CA LEU A 40 -4.75 13.28 14.13
C LEU A 40 -6.23 13.13 14.52
N LEU A 41 -7.11 13.00 13.54
CA LEU A 41 -8.45 12.45 13.70
C LEU A 41 -8.49 11.08 13.03
N THR A 42 -8.85 10.05 13.78
CA THR A 42 -8.92 8.68 13.27
C THR A 42 -10.12 7.95 13.81
N SER A 43 -10.61 6.95 13.07
CA SER A 43 -11.61 6.03 13.59
C SER A 43 -11.02 5.13 14.70
N LEU A 44 -11.89 4.51 15.48
CA LEU A 44 -11.58 3.51 16.49
C LEU A 44 -12.42 2.27 16.21
N ALA A 45 -11.77 1.20 15.75
CA ALA A 45 -12.47 -0.01 15.37
C ALA A 45 -13.09 -0.69 16.61
N PRO A 46 -14.22 -1.43 16.48
CA PRO A 46 -14.95 -1.96 17.63
C PRO A 46 -14.19 -3.00 18.47
N TYR A 47 -13.11 -3.57 17.95
CA TYR A 47 -12.26 -4.54 18.62
C TYR A 47 -11.05 -3.92 19.33
N GLN A 48 -10.84 -2.60 19.19
CA GLN A 48 -9.70 -1.90 19.76
C GLN A 48 -10.09 -1.22 21.08
N ALA A 49 -9.19 -1.29 22.07
CA ALA A 49 -9.32 -0.49 23.27
C ALA A 49 -8.88 0.95 22.99
N ALA A 50 -9.76 1.92 23.27
CA ALA A 50 -9.46 3.34 23.06
C ALA A 50 -8.19 3.80 23.80
N SER A 51 -7.96 3.29 25.01
CA SER A 51 -6.75 3.59 25.79
C SER A 51 -5.48 3.10 25.10
N ALA A 52 -5.48 1.88 24.55
CA ALA A 52 -4.33 1.33 23.84
C ALA A 52 -3.99 2.15 22.57
N VAL A 53 -5.00 2.54 21.80
CA VAL A 53 -4.81 3.40 20.60
C VAL A 53 -4.27 4.78 21.01
N ARG A 54 -4.81 5.41 22.06
CA ARG A 54 -4.30 6.70 22.56
C ARG A 54 -2.85 6.59 23.02
N SER A 55 -2.55 5.60 23.87
CA SER A 55 -1.18 5.39 24.37
C SER A 55 -0.18 5.14 23.25
N PHE A 56 -0.59 4.43 22.19
CA PHE A 56 0.22 4.27 21.00
C PHE A 56 0.55 5.61 20.34
N TYR A 57 -0.45 6.43 20.00
CA TYR A 57 -0.21 7.73 19.36
C TYR A 57 0.55 8.71 20.26
N GLU A 58 0.29 8.70 21.57
CA GLU A 58 1.05 9.45 22.57
C GLU A 58 2.53 9.03 22.59
N SER A 59 2.83 7.72 22.50
CA SER A 59 4.21 7.21 22.48
C SER A 59 5.02 7.67 21.25
N VAL A 60 4.35 7.93 20.12
CA VAL A 60 4.98 8.52 18.92
C VAL A 60 4.81 10.05 18.86
N GLY A 61 4.26 10.64 19.93
CA GLY A 61 4.08 12.07 20.15
C GLY A 61 3.01 12.73 19.27
N ILE A 62 2.07 11.97 18.72
CA ILE A 62 1.00 12.49 17.85
C ILE A 62 -0.27 12.61 18.69
N PRO A 63 -0.77 13.84 18.97
CA PRO A 63 -2.06 13.98 19.63
C PRO A 63 -3.18 13.50 18.70
N ALA A 64 -4.13 12.75 19.24
CA ALA A 64 -5.18 12.11 18.46
C ALA A 64 -6.57 12.18 19.11
N THR A 65 -7.58 12.45 18.29
CA THR A 65 -8.99 12.21 18.62
C THR A 65 -9.45 10.92 17.93
N LEU A 66 -10.05 10.05 18.73
CA LEU A 66 -10.55 8.75 18.30
C LEU A 66 -12.07 8.80 18.18
N VAL A 67 -12.58 8.52 16.99
CA VAL A 67 -14.03 8.44 16.75
C VAL A 67 -14.46 6.97 16.75
N PRO A 68 -15.29 6.52 17.71
CA PRO A 68 -15.78 5.14 17.73
C PRO A 68 -16.51 4.77 16.43
N GLU A 69 -16.17 3.63 15.86
CA GLU A 69 -16.96 3.01 14.80
C GLU A 69 -18.16 2.30 15.44
N GLU A 70 -19.38 2.62 15.00
CA GLU A 70 -20.56 1.93 15.49
C GLU A 70 -20.66 0.55 14.84
N LYS A 71 -20.91 -0.48 15.66
CA LYS A 71 -21.20 -1.82 15.13
C LYS A 71 -22.48 -1.74 14.33
N GLN A 72 -22.38 -2.04 13.03
CA GLN A 72 -23.56 -2.25 12.20
C GLN A 72 -24.39 -3.37 12.85
N ARG A 73 -25.62 -3.06 13.29
CA ARG A 73 -26.53 -4.09 13.81
C ARG A 73 -26.81 -5.06 12.65
N SER A 74 -26.21 -6.25 12.70
CA SER A 74 -26.20 -7.26 11.63
C SER A 74 -27.56 -7.93 11.37
N GLY A 75 -28.68 -7.28 11.71
CA GLY A 75 -30.01 -7.87 11.73
C GLY A 75 -31.01 -7.32 10.71
N THR A 76 -30.70 -6.25 9.96
CA THR A 76 -31.64 -5.68 8.99
C THR A 76 -30.98 -5.54 7.62
N HIS A 77 -31.47 -6.30 6.63
CA HIS A 77 -31.14 -6.11 5.22
C HIS A 77 -31.57 -4.71 4.77
N GLN A 78 -30.69 -3.71 4.94
CA GLN A 78 -30.93 -2.37 4.39
C GLN A 78 -30.69 -2.40 2.87
N PRO A 79 -31.60 -1.82 2.07
CA PRO A 79 -31.45 -1.75 0.63
C PRO A 79 -30.37 -0.74 0.21
N ARG A 80 -29.37 -1.22 -0.54
CA ARG A 80 -28.73 -0.62 -1.73
C ARG A 80 -28.32 0.87 -1.77
N ASN A 81 -28.02 1.52 -0.66
CA ASN A 81 -27.11 2.71 -0.66
C ASN A 81 -25.65 2.31 -0.36
N GLN A 82 -25.24 1.16 -0.91
CA GLN A 82 -23.94 0.50 -0.72
C GLN A 82 -22.75 1.39 -1.13
N MET A 83 -22.97 2.30 -2.09
CA MET A 83 -21.93 3.21 -2.57
C MET A 83 -21.43 4.23 -1.52
N GLN A 84 -22.23 4.56 -0.49
CA GLN A 84 -21.80 5.45 0.60
C GLN A 84 -21.08 4.70 1.73
N SER A 85 -21.48 3.46 2.05
CA SER A 85 -20.81 2.62 3.06
C SER A 85 -19.46 2.11 2.58
N ASP A 86 -19.37 1.76 1.28
CA ASP A 86 -18.14 1.19 0.70
C ASP A 86 -17.02 2.23 0.60
N ALA A 87 -17.37 3.51 0.44
CA ALA A 87 -16.41 4.62 0.34
C ALA A 87 -15.65 4.90 1.64
N TYR A 88 -16.13 4.42 2.79
CA TYR A 88 -15.46 4.51 4.10
C TYR A 88 -15.05 3.15 4.66
N GLY A 89 -15.64 2.07 4.14
CA GLY A 89 -15.72 0.82 4.89
C GLY A 89 -16.38 1.01 6.26
N LEU A 90 -17.19 2.07 6.41
CA LEU A 90 -17.93 2.41 7.62
C LEU A 90 -19.43 2.41 7.30
N PRO A 91 -20.28 2.01 8.25
CA PRO A 91 -21.72 2.24 8.16
C PRO A 91 -22.03 3.73 7.97
N SER A 92 -23.12 4.05 7.27
CA SER A 92 -23.55 5.44 7.02
C SER A 92 -23.72 6.26 8.31
N GLU A 93 -24.20 5.65 9.38
CA GLU A 93 -24.34 6.28 10.70
C GLU A 93 -22.97 6.66 11.29
N SER A 94 -21.96 5.78 11.16
CA SER A 94 -20.59 6.05 11.60
C SER A 94 -19.95 7.22 10.82
N VAL A 95 -20.30 7.38 9.54
CA VAL A 95 -19.83 8.53 8.74
C VAL A 95 -20.39 9.84 9.28
N ALA A 96 -21.67 9.89 9.68
CA ALA A 96 -22.29 11.10 10.22
C ALA A 96 -21.64 11.53 11.55
N HIS A 97 -21.40 10.57 12.45
CA HIS A 97 -20.68 10.81 13.71
C HIS A 97 -19.25 11.29 13.47
N PHE A 98 -18.54 10.64 12.55
CA PHE A 98 -17.20 11.04 12.16
C PHE A 98 -17.13 12.47 11.62
N LEU A 99 -18.04 12.85 10.71
CA LEU A 99 -18.09 14.19 10.17
C LEU A 99 -18.50 15.23 11.22
N ARG A 100 -19.39 14.89 12.16
CA ARG A 100 -19.73 15.79 13.27
C ARG A 100 -18.50 16.07 14.14
N ASP A 101 -17.79 15.02 14.53
CA ASP A 101 -16.64 15.13 15.42
C ASP A 101 -15.46 15.84 14.71
N LEU A 102 -15.31 15.64 13.39
CA LEU A 102 -14.43 16.44 12.54
C LEU A 102 -14.78 17.94 12.59
N GLU A 103 -16.05 18.30 12.45
CA GLU A 103 -16.49 19.71 12.46
C GLU A 103 -16.30 20.36 13.83
N LEU A 104 -16.54 19.62 14.93
CA LEU A 104 -16.24 20.06 16.30
C LEU A 104 -14.73 20.29 16.47
N LEU A 105 -13.91 19.31 16.07
CA LEU A 105 -12.46 19.42 16.17
C LEU A 105 -11.91 20.60 15.35
N MET A 106 -12.41 20.84 14.13
CA MET A 106 -11.99 22.00 13.33
C MET A 106 -12.45 23.34 13.91
N ASN A 107 -13.46 23.37 14.78
CA ASN A 107 -13.86 24.58 15.50
C ASN A 107 -12.95 24.82 16.72
N ASP A 108 -12.71 23.79 17.51
CA ASP A 108 -11.93 23.86 18.75
C ASP A 108 -10.43 24.01 18.46
N TRP A 109 -9.98 23.38 17.38
CA TRP A 109 -8.61 23.39 16.89
C TRP A 109 -8.60 23.75 15.39
N PRO A 110 -8.70 25.04 15.03
CA PRO A 110 -8.78 25.46 13.64
C PRO A 110 -7.46 25.15 12.91
N PRO A 111 -7.46 24.24 11.91
CA PRO A 111 -6.26 23.90 11.17
C PRO A 111 -6.02 24.89 10.03
N ASP A 112 -4.74 25.12 9.71
CA ASP A 112 -4.30 25.86 8.53
C ASP A 112 -4.36 24.99 7.27
N ALA A 113 -4.25 23.66 7.42
CA ALA A 113 -4.35 22.70 6.33
C ALA A 113 -4.86 21.34 6.82
N VAL A 114 -5.46 20.57 5.91
CA VAL A 114 -5.95 19.22 6.19
C VAL A 114 -5.25 18.19 5.32
N TRP A 115 -4.72 17.14 5.95
CA TRP A 115 -4.08 16.00 5.28
C TRP A 115 -5.00 14.78 5.29
N CYS A 116 -5.65 14.50 4.15
CA CYS A 116 -6.54 13.36 3.97
C CYS A 116 -5.69 12.16 3.50
N HIS A 117 -5.48 11.17 4.36
CA HIS A 117 -4.63 10.01 4.07
C HIS A 117 -5.44 8.78 3.66
N GLY A 118 -5.19 8.27 2.46
CA GLY A 118 -5.90 7.17 1.83
C GLY A 118 -7.07 7.63 0.96
N SER A 119 -7.80 6.68 0.37
CA SER A 119 -8.91 6.94 -0.56
C SER A 119 -10.26 7.21 0.14
N ARG A 120 -10.32 7.19 1.47
CA ARG A 120 -11.58 7.28 2.23
C ARG A 120 -11.90 8.65 2.85
N PRO A 121 -10.94 9.53 3.18
CA PRO A 121 -11.24 10.86 3.74
C PRO A 121 -11.59 11.95 2.72
N TRP A 122 -12.07 11.63 1.51
CA TRP A 122 -12.41 12.66 0.50
C TRP A 122 -13.57 13.60 0.91
N MET A 123 -14.55 13.15 1.70
CA MET A 123 -15.55 14.10 2.23
C MET A 123 -14.95 15.05 3.27
N VAL A 124 -13.84 14.66 3.93
CA VAL A 124 -13.09 15.57 4.80
C VAL A 124 -12.58 16.74 3.97
N ALA A 125 -12.04 16.46 2.78
CA ALA A 125 -11.63 17.49 1.84
C ALA A 125 -12.81 18.39 1.42
N GLU A 126 -14.01 17.84 1.19
CA GLU A 126 -15.21 18.65 0.93
C GLU A 126 -15.59 19.56 2.11
N ARG A 127 -15.51 19.07 3.35
CA ARG A 127 -15.81 19.88 4.56
C ARG A 127 -14.78 20.98 4.77
N ALA A 128 -13.50 20.64 4.68
CA ALA A 128 -12.41 21.61 4.76
C ALA A 128 -12.52 22.67 3.64
N HIS A 129 -12.87 22.27 2.42
CA HIS A 129 -13.08 23.18 1.30
C HIS A 129 -14.20 24.19 1.55
N ARG A 130 -15.34 23.77 2.15
CA ARG A 130 -16.43 24.70 2.53
C ARG A 130 -15.99 25.76 3.54
N ARG A 131 -14.98 25.44 4.36
CA ARG A 131 -14.34 26.34 5.32
C ARG A 131 -13.13 27.10 4.73
N ARG A 132 -12.85 26.93 3.44
CA ARG A 132 -11.67 27.47 2.73
C ARG A 132 -10.34 27.04 3.34
N ILE A 133 -10.31 25.86 3.94
CA ILE A 133 -9.08 25.26 4.47
C ILE A 133 -8.45 24.42 3.36
N PRO A 134 -7.18 24.66 2.99
CA PRO A 134 -6.51 23.92 1.93
C PRO A 134 -6.29 22.46 2.34
N THR A 135 -6.36 21.56 1.35
CA THR A 135 -6.36 20.11 1.59
C THR A 135 -5.36 19.37 0.72
N VAL A 136 -4.69 18.38 1.31
CA VAL A 136 -3.99 17.31 0.58
C VAL A 136 -4.89 16.09 0.56
N VAL A 137 -5.09 15.52 -0.62
CA VAL A 137 -5.69 14.19 -0.78
C VAL A 137 -4.58 13.24 -1.21
N ARG A 138 -4.15 12.39 -0.28
CA ARG A 138 -3.08 11.41 -0.49
C ARG A 138 -3.66 10.05 -0.76
N SER A 139 -3.34 9.52 -1.93
CA SER A 139 -3.57 8.10 -2.20
C SER A 139 -2.44 7.27 -1.58
N VAL A 140 -2.77 6.08 -1.09
CA VAL A 140 -1.80 5.14 -0.51
C VAL A 140 -1.76 3.83 -1.28
N GLY A 141 -2.51 3.71 -2.37
CA GLY A 141 -2.54 2.59 -3.30
C GLY A 141 -2.92 3.08 -4.68
N ASP A 142 -2.69 2.28 -5.72
CA ASP A 142 -3.11 2.72 -7.06
C ASP A 142 -4.63 2.57 -7.21
N THR A 143 -5.37 3.55 -6.69
CA THR A 143 -6.83 3.56 -6.74
C THR A 143 -7.26 4.28 -8.01
N THR A 144 -7.39 3.53 -9.11
CA THR A 144 -7.90 4.08 -10.36
C THR A 144 -9.42 4.34 -10.34
N ASP A 145 -10.04 4.49 -9.16
CA ASP A 145 -11.46 4.81 -9.05
C ASP A 145 -11.72 6.24 -9.53
N ARG A 146 -12.02 6.33 -10.82
CA ARG A 146 -12.32 7.59 -11.52
C ARG A 146 -13.56 8.29 -10.98
N SER A 147 -14.47 7.60 -10.31
CA SER A 147 -15.69 8.19 -9.78
C SER A 147 -15.39 9.00 -8.53
N LEU A 148 -14.58 8.42 -7.64
CA LEU A 148 -14.09 9.08 -6.45
C LEU A 148 -13.21 10.27 -6.80
N ASN A 149 -12.20 10.03 -7.64
CA ASN A 149 -11.24 11.05 -8.06
C ASN A 149 -11.93 12.27 -8.68
N ARG A 150 -13.02 12.07 -9.43
CA ARG A 150 -13.81 13.18 -9.99
C ARG A 150 -14.52 14.02 -8.93
N ARG A 151 -15.03 13.42 -7.86
CA ARG A 151 -15.67 14.17 -6.77
C ARG A 151 -14.65 15.04 -6.03
N VAL A 152 -13.48 14.47 -5.74
CA VAL A 152 -12.45 15.20 -4.99
C VAL A 152 -11.68 16.21 -5.83
N ALA A 153 -11.63 16.04 -7.15
CA ALA A 153 -10.92 16.92 -8.10
C ALA A 153 -11.30 18.40 -7.96
N GLY A 154 -12.56 18.69 -7.59
CA GLY A 154 -13.04 20.06 -7.40
C GLY A 154 -12.69 20.69 -6.05
N VAL A 155 -12.37 19.89 -5.03
CA VAL A 155 -12.25 20.36 -3.63
C VAL A 155 -10.84 20.27 -3.07
N ALA A 156 -10.01 19.34 -3.56
CA ALA A 156 -8.63 19.20 -3.11
C ALA A 156 -7.78 20.42 -3.50
N THR A 157 -6.83 20.83 -2.65
CA THR A 157 -5.80 21.79 -3.05
C THR A 157 -4.68 21.08 -3.79
N VAL A 158 -4.24 19.93 -3.26
CA VAL A 158 -3.16 19.11 -3.80
C VAL A 158 -3.57 17.64 -3.81
N PHE A 159 -3.23 16.94 -4.88
CA PHE A 159 -3.24 15.47 -4.93
C PHE A 159 -1.83 14.92 -4.73
N ALA A 160 -1.68 13.96 -3.82
CA ALA A 160 -0.45 13.22 -3.62
C ALA A 160 -0.66 11.78 -4.11
N ALA A 161 -0.15 11.48 -5.30
CA ALA A 161 -0.31 10.19 -5.98
C ALA A 161 0.77 9.19 -5.54
N ALA A 162 0.38 7.96 -5.24
CA ALA A 162 1.29 6.89 -4.83
C ALA A 162 2.16 6.36 -5.97
N SER A 163 1.71 6.50 -7.22
CA SER A 163 2.41 5.98 -8.40
C SER A 163 2.47 6.99 -9.56
N PRO A 164 3.46 6.88 -10.47
CA PRO A 164 3.47 7.65 -11.72
C PRO A 164 2.22 7.45 -12.58
N THR A 165 1.66 6.24 -12.63
CA THR A 165 0.42 5.95 -13.35
C THR A 165 -0.76 6.68 -12.73
N GLU A 166 -0.90 6.63 -11.41
CA GLU A 166 -1.94 7.36 -10.69
C GLU A 166 -1.79 8.88 -10.88
N ARG A 167 -0.56 9.42 -10.78
CA ARG A 167 -0.32 10.84 -11.04
C ARG A 167 -0.77 11.26 -12.44
N ARG A 168 -0.52 10.43 -13.45
CA ARG A 168 -1.02 10.67 -14.83
C ARG A 168 -2.55 10.60 -14.90
N SER A 169 -3.20 9.77 -14.09
CA SER A 169 -4.67 9.72 -14.04
C SER A 169 -5.30 11.02 -13.51
N TYR A 170 -4.52 11.83 -12.78
CA TYR A 170 -4.90 13.17 -12.34
C TYR A 170 -4.59 14.26 -13.37
N ALA A 171 -3.91 13.93 -14.48
CA ALA A 171 -3.63 14.88 -15.55
C ALA A 171 -4.96 15.35 -16.17
N GLY A 172 -5.21 16.66 -16.09
CA GLY A 172 -6.48 17.27 -16.51
C GLY A 172 -7.39 17.70 -15.35
N MET A 173 -7.02 17.38 -14.10
CA MET A 173 -7.64 18.02 -12.94
C MET A 173 -7.09 19.44 -12.77
N PRO A 174 -7.90 20.41 -12.30
CA PRO A 174 -7.49 21.82 -12.19
C PRO A 174 -6.43 22.08 -11.10
N LYS A 175 -5.94 21.05 -10.41
CA LYS A 175 -5.11 21.14 -9.20
C LYS A 175 -3.79 20.41 -9.41
N SER A 176 -2.77 20.81 -8.65
CA SER A 176 -1.44 20.20 -8.77
C SER A 176 -1.44 18.78 -8.21
N ALA A 177 -1.10 17.81 -9.06
CA ALA A 177 -0.83 16.44 -8.68
C ALA A 177 0.67 16.22 -8.53
N HIS A 178 1.11 15.81 -7.35
CA HIS A 178 2.50 15.50 -7.05
C HIS A 178 2.67 14.00 -6.84
N LEU A 179 3.84 13.48 -7.21
CA LEU A 179 4.19 12.10 -6.91
C LEU A 179 4.62 12.04 -5.44
N LEU A 180 4.10 11.06 -4.71
CA LEU A 180 4.50 10.75 -3.35
C LEU A 180 4.31 9.23 -3.13
N PRO A 181 5.33 8.42 -3.45
CA PRO A 181 5.33 7.00 -3.11
C PRO A 181 5.23 6.83 -1.59
N LEU A 182 4.96 5.61 -1.13
CA LEU A 182 4.96 5.35 0.31
C LEU A 182 6.34 5.63 0.91
N LEU A 183 6.36 6.44 1.96
CA LEU A 183 7.54 6.80 2.74
C LEU A 183 8.17 5.56 3.39
N SER A 184 7.34 4.56 3.71
CA SER A 184 7.81 3.29 4.27
C SER A 184 8.68 2.48 3.32
N LEU A 185 8.63 2.72 1.99
CA LEU A 185 9.52 2.03 1.03
C LEU A 185 10.99 2.32 1.27
N ALA A 186 11.34 3.52 1.75
CA ALA A 186 12.72 3.84 2.12
C ALA A 186 13.26 2.91 3.22
N GLN A 187 12.40 2.55 4.18
CA GLN A 187 12.75 1.64 5.27
C GLN A 187 12.85 0.17 4.81
N GLN A 188 12.31 -0.15 3.64
CA GLN A 188 12.38 -1.48 3.03
C GLN A 188 13.62 -1.66 2.15
N LEU A 189 14.42 -0.61 1.92
CA LEU A 189 15.64 -0.73 1.12
C LEU A 189 16.63 -1.69 1.79
N ARG A 190 17.11 -2.66 1.02
CA ARG A 190 18.12 -3.63 1.44
C ARG A 190 19.27 -3.65 0.44
N PRO A 191 20.48 -4.09 0.85
CA PRO A 191 21.56 -4.34 -0.10
C PRO A 191 21.19 -5.51 -1.03
N SER A 192 21.80 -5.54 -2.21
CA SER A 192 21.61 -6.65 -3.17
C SER A 192 22.03 -7.99 -2.59
N ARG A 193 21.35 -9.06 -2.98
CA ARG A 193 21.65 -10.42 -2.55
C ARG A 193 22.80 -11.01 -3.39
N PRO A 194 23.78 -11.68 -2.77
CA PRO A 194 24.85 -12.35 -3.50
C PRO A 194 24.28 -13.53 -4.32
N PRO A 195 25.01 -14.01 -5.34
CA PRO A 195 24.64 -15.26 -6.01
C PRO A 195 24.73 -16.42 -5.02
N PHE A 196 23.68 -17.23 -4.94
CA PHE A 196 23.65 -18.45 -4.12
C PHE A 196 23.09 -19.63 -4.94
N PRO A 197 23.71 -20.82 -4.92
CA PRO A 197 23.26 -21.98 -5.71
C PRO A 197 22.22 -22.85 -4.96
N ALA A 198 21.16 -22.25 -4.42
CA ALA A 198 20.12 -22.99 -3.69
C ALA A 198 19.34 -23.95 -4.61
N ARG A 199 19.00 -25.14 -4.06
CA ARG A 199 18.14 -26.15 -4.67
C ARG A 199 17.44 -26.97 -3.56
N PRO A 200 16.10 -27.16 -3.62
CA PRO A 200 15.17 -26.45 -4.50
C PRO A 200 15.18 -24.94 -4.22
N LEU A 201 14.75 -24.14 -5.20
CA LEU A 201 14.56 -22.70 -5.00
C LEU A 201 13.25 -22.41 -4.27
N ARG A 202 13.31 -21.61 -3.20
CA ARG A 202 12.16 -21.17 -2.42
C ARG A 202 11.51 -19.98 -3.11
N VAL A 203 10.26 -20.15 -3.54
CA VAL A 203 9.51 -19.13 -4.29
C VAL A 203 8.41 -18.56 -3.42
N ALA A 204 8.54 -17.32 -2.98
CA ALA A 204 7.45 -16.59 -2.34
C ALA A 204 6.38 -16.24 -3.37
N TYR A 205 5.17 -16.73 -3.18
CA TYR A 205 4.00 -16.37 -3.96
C TYR A 205 3.10 -15.50 -3.09
N ILE A 206 3.13 -14.18 -3.33
CA ILE A 206 2.42 -13.20 -2.52
C ILE A 206 1.11 -12.87 -3.18
N LEU A 207 0.01 -13.25 -2.52
CA LEU A 207 -1.33 -12.95 -2.98
C LEU A 207 -1.84 -11.69 -2.29
N PRO A 208 -2.22 -10.66 -3.05
CA PRO A 208 -3.04 -9.60 -2.49
C PRO A 208 -4.45 -10.17 -2.21
N ASP A 209 -5.08 -9.71 -1.12
CA ASP A 209 -6.31 -10.25 -0.51
C ASP A 209 -7.33 -10.84 -1.52
N THR A 210 -7.84 -12.06 -1.31
CA THR A 210 -8.84 -12.76 -2.17
C THR A 210 -8.39 -13.21 -3.57
N GLY A 211 -7.11 -13.54 -3.76
CA GLY A 211 -6.54 -13.95 -5.06
C GLY A 211 -6.86 -15.37 -5.57
N ALA A 212 -8.13 -15.78 -5.64
CA ALA A 212 -8.50 -17.10 -6.18
C ALA A 212 -8.03 -17.29 -7.64
N ASP A 213 -8.16 -16.26 -8.48
CA ASP A 213 -7.67 -16.29 -9.87
C ASP A 213 -6.14 -16.35 -9.94
N ALA A 214 -5.45 -15.61 -9.07
CA ALA A 214 -4.00 -15.65 -8.98
C ALA A 214 -3.51 -17.03 -8.50
N LEU A 215 -4.21 -17.67 -7.56
CA LEU A 215 -3.90 -19.04 -7.17
C LEU A 215 -4.13 -20.03 -8.31
N LYS A 216 -5.18 -19.83 -9.10
CA LYS A 216 -5.43 -20.66 -10.28
C LYS A 216 -4.26 -20.60 -11.27
N ILE A 217 -3.69 -19.42 -11.51
CA ILE A 217 -2.50 -19.27 -12.35
C ILE A 217 -1.32 -20.08 -11.81
N LEU A 218 -1.10 -20.07 -10.49
CA LEU A 218 -0.04 -20.87 -9.86
C LEU A 218 -0.26 -22.38 -10.12
N TYR A 219 -1.47 -22.87 -9.88
CA TYR A 219 -1.80 -24.29 -9.93
C TYR A 219 -1.92 -24.86 -11.34
N ASP A 220 -2.53 -24.10 -12.25
CA ASP A 220 -2.87 -24.59 -13.58
C ASP A 220 -1.73 -24.35 -14.59
N ILE A 221 -0.87 -23.36 -14.33
CA ILE A 221 0.10 -22.86 -15.31
C ILE A 221 1.53 -22.90 -14.77
N ILE A 222 1.81 -22.12 -13.72
CA ILE A 222 3.20 -21.90 -13.26
C ILE A 222 3.80 -23.19 -12.72
N ALA A 223 3.18 -23.81 -11.71
CA ALA A 223 3.72 -24.99 -11.06
C ALA A 223 3.81 -26.20 -12.01
N PRO A 224 2.78 -26.54 -12.81
CA PRO A 224 2.91 -27.60 -13.82
C PRO A 224 4.01 -27.34 -14.84
N GLY A 225 4.10 -26.11 -15.36
CA GLY A 225 5.10 -25.73 -16.36
C GLY A 225 6.53 -25.91 -15.85
N VAL A 226 6.81 -25.48 -14.62
CA VAL A 226 8.17 -25.63 -14.06
C VAL A 226 8.46 -27.05 -13.58
N ARG A 227 7.47 -27.83 -13.12
CA ARG A 227 7.65 -29.24 -12.76
C ARG A 227 8.08 -30.07 -13.97
N LEU A 228 7.48 -29.81 -15.13
CA LEU A 228 7.81 -30.51 -16.37
C LEU A 228 9.26 -30.24 -16.80
N ALA A 229 9.70 -28.98 -16.75
CA ALA A 229 11.03 -28.58 -17.21
C ALA A 229 12.14 -28.74 -16.15
N ALA A 230 11.80 -28.70 -14.87
CA ALA A 230 12.72 -28.77 -13.75
C ALA A 230 12.09 -29.49 -12.54
N PRO A 231 11.97 -30.83 -12.59
CA PRO A 231 11.43 -31.61 -11.48
C PRO A 231 12.17 -31.31 -10.16
N ASN A 232 11.42 -31.04 -9.09
CA ASN A 232 11.94 -30.65 -7.77
C ASN A 232 12.85 -29.39 -7.79
N GLY A 233 12.72 -28.54 -8.81
CA GLY A 233 13.52 -27.32 -8.94
C GLY A 233 13.06 -26.19 -8.03
N PHE A 234 11.79 -26.20 -7.61
CA PHE A 234 11.12 -25.11 -6.91
C PHE A 234 10.23 -25.64 -5.79
N VAL A 235 10.11 -24.86 -4.73
CA VAL A 235 9.09 -25.02 -3.67
C VAL A 235 8.39 -23.68 -3.50
N PHE A 236 7.09 -23.66 -3.74
CA PHE A 236 6.26 -22.47 -3.64
C PHE A 236 5.75 -22.31 -2.21
N HIS A 237 6.01 -21.14 -1.64
CA HIS A 237 5.46 -20.71 -0.37
C HIS A 237 4.38 -19.68 -0.65
N VAL A 238 3.12 -19.98 -0.32
CA VAL A 238 1.96 -19.14 -0.66
C VAL A 238 1.47 -18.42 0.59
N ALA A 239 1.61 -17.10 0.56
CA ALA A 239 1.09 -16.16 1.53
C ALA A 239 -0.39 -15.84 1.21
N ALA A 240 -1.35 -16.36 1.98
CA ALA A 240 -2.78 -16.08 1.74
C ALA A 240 -3.62 -16.16 3.02
N ASP A 241 -4.47 -15.16 3.29
CA ASP A 241 -5.46 -15.20 4.37
C ASP A 241 -6.81 -14.59 3.89
N PRO A 242 -7.92 -15.35 3.87
CA PRO A 242 -8.04 -16.80 4.08
C PRO A 242 -7.61 -17.61 2.84
N LEU A 243 -7.27 -18.88 3.06
CA LEU A 243 -7.04 -19.84 1.97
C LEU A 243 -8.34 -20.15 1.23
N PRO A 244 -8.39 -20.05 -0.12
CA PRO A 244 -9.55 -20.50 -0.87
C PRO A 244 -9.79 -22.00 -0.70
N ALA A 245 -11.05 -22.41 -0.70
CA ALA A 245 -11.43 -23.83 -0.59
C ALA A 245 -10.88 -24.72 -1.73
N LEU A 246 -10.41 -24.10 -2.83
CA LEU A 246 -9.88 -24.75 -4.02
C LEU A 246 -8.42 -25.25 -3.89
N VAL A 247 -7.83 -25.14 -2.70
CA VAL A 247 -6.44 -25.56 -2.48
C VAL A 247 -6.32 -27.09 -2.53
N GLN A 248 -5.78 -27.60 -3.64
CA GLN A 248 -5.32 -28.99 -3.74
C GLN A 248 -3.96 -29.12 -3.06
N SER A 249 -3.77 -30.18 -2.27
CA SER A 249 -2.45 -30.47 -1.71
C SER A 249 -1.48 -30.87 -2.84
N ALA A 250 -0.36 -30.15 -2.93
CA ALA A 250 0.76 -30.50 -3.78
C ALA A 250 2.04 -30.45 -2.93
N PRO A 251 2.97 -31.41 -3.08
CA PRO A 251 4.12 -31.55 -2.19
C PRO A 251 5.10 -30.37 -2.24
N ASP A 252 5.11 -29.62 -3.34
CA ASP A 252 5.95 -28.46 -3.61
C ASP A 252 5.20 -27.12 -3.48
N ILE A 253 3.96 -27.12 -2.97
CA ILE A 253 3.19 -25.91 -2.65
C ILE A 253 2.84 -25.93 -1.16
N ILE A 254 3.50 -25.05 -0.41
CA ILE A 254 3.35 -24.88 1.03
C ILE A 254 2.53 -23.63 1.27
N PHE A 255 1.49 -23.76 2.09
CA PHE A 255 0.65 -22.63 2.47
C PHE A 255 1.05 -22.07 3.81
N ASP A 256 1.25 -20.76 3.83
CA ASP A 256 1.62 -19.99 5.02
C ASP A 256 0.44 -19.02 5.32
N PRO A 257 -0.65 -19.51 5.96
CA PRO A 257 -1.94 -18.81 6.03
C PRO A 257 -1.92 -17.55 6.90
N LYS A 258 -0.85 -17.33 7.66
CA LYS A 258 -0.70 -16.15 8.51
C LYS A 258 0.76 -15.78 8.62
N ILE A 259 1.17 -14.81 7.83
CA ILE A 259 2.51 -14.26 7.88
C ILE A 259 2.49 -13.08 8.86
N PRO A 260 3.11 -13.19 10.04
CA PRO A 260 3.11 -12.10 11.02
C PRO A 260 3.91 -10.89 10.55
N ASN A 261 4.91 -11.12 9.69
CA ASN A 261 5.75 -10.09 9.09
C ASN A 261 6.19 -10.56 7.69
N VAL A 262 5.80 -9.79 6.66
CA VAL A 262 6.16 -10.04 5.26
C VAL A 262 7.67 -10.09 5.05
N GLU A 263 8.44 -9.26 5.75
CA GLU A 263 9.91 -9.26 5.70
C GLU A 263 10.49 -10.62 6.14
N SER A 264 9.97 -11.20 7.23
CA SER A 264 10.43 -12.50 7.72
C SER A 264 10.14 -13.61 6.71
N PHE A 265 8.94 -13.60 6.12
CA PHE A 265 8.57 -14.56 5.07
C PHE A 265 9.46 -14.44 3.82
N LEU A 266 9.82 -13.22 3.46
CA LEU A 266 10.66 -12.90 2.31
C LEU A 266 12.16 -13.09 2.55
N ALA A 267 12.61 -13.10 3.81
CA ALA A 267 14.02 -13.27 4.17
C ALA A 267 14.59 -14.58 3.62
N ASP A 268 13.83 -15.67 3.73
CA ASP A 268 14.24 -17.02 3.32
C ASP A 268 13.81 -17.38 1.88
N SER A 269 13.28 -16.41 1.13
CA SER A 269 12.79 -16.62 -0.23
C SER A 269 13.87 -16.31 -1.26
N ASP A 270 14.04 -17.16 -2.26
CA ASP A 270 15.05 -16.99 -3.31
C ASP A 270 14.54 -16.12 -4.46
N ILE A 271 13.24 -16.23 -4.73
CA ILE A 271 12.49 -15.57 -5.79
C ILE A 271 11.14 -15.17 -5.22
N ALA A 272 10.60 -14.05 -5.67
CA ALA A 272 9.23 -13.65 -5.39
C ALA A 272 8.41 -13.59 -6.69
N ILE A 273 7.14 -13.99 -6.61
CA ILE A 273 6.15 -13.78 -7.66
C ILE A 273 5.05 -12.90 -7.09
N VAL A 274 4.79 -11.78 -7.77
CA VAL A 274 3.58 -10.98 -7.57
C VAL A 274 2.70 -11.19 -8.80
N PRO A 275 1.64 -12.01 -8.69
CA PRO A 275 0.85 -12.45 -9.83
C PRO A 275 -0.03 -11.33 -10.40
N PRO A 276 -0.62 -11.55 -11.58
CA PRO A 276 -1.55 -10.61 -12.19
C PRO A 276 -2.71 -10.29 -11.25
N THR A 277 -3.02 -9.01 -11.10
CA THR A 277 -4.14 -8.56 -10.27
C THR A 277 -4.54 -7.15 -10.65
N THR A 278 -5.81 -6.82 -10.43
CA THR A 278 -6.36 -5.47 -10.59
C THR A 278 -6.42 -4.71 -9.26
N GLN A 279 -5.91 -5.33 -8.19
CA GLN A 279 -6.04 -4.76 -6.86
C GLN A 279 -5.11 -3.56 -6.66
N PRO A 280 -5.59 -2.46 -6.08
CA PRO A 280 -4.79 -1.26 -5.83
C PRO A 280 -3.51 -1.48 -5.01
N MET A 281 -3.51 -2.52 -4.16
CA MET A 281 -2.40 -2.80 -3.22
C MET A 281 -1.24 -3.57 -3.84
N ALA A 282 -1.47 -4.20 -4.99
CA ALA A 282 -0.45 -4.98 -5.67
C ALA A 282 0.80 -4.17 -6.02
N VAL A 283 0.60 -2.89 -6.36
CA VAL A 283 1.72 -1.99 -6.66
C VAL A 283 2.62 -1.82 -5.45
N THR A 284 2.03 -1.55 -4.28
CA THR A 284 2.78 -1.38 -3.04
C THR A 284 3.53 -2.64 -2.64
N GLU A 285 2.88 -3.80 -2.74
CA GLU A 285 3.49 -5.08 -2.40
C GLU A 285 4.69 -5.39 -3.32
N ALA A 286 4.51 -5.26 -4.64
CA ALA A 286 5.59 -5.45 -5.60
C ALA A 286 6.77 -4.51 -5.36
N LEU A 287 6.51 -3.22 -5.10
CA LEU A 287 7.57 -2.26 -4.81
C LEU A 287 8.29 -2.56 -3.49
N SER A 288 7.57 -3.01 -2.46
CA SER A 288 8.18 -3.44 -1.18
C SER A 288 9.13 -4.60 -1.39
N ILE A 289 8.73 -5.64 -2.14
CA ILE A 289 9.57 -6.80 -2.45
C ILE A 289 10.81 -6.37 -3.25
N LEU A 290 10.65 -5.47 -4.24
CA LEU A 290 11.75 -4.93 -5.02
C LEU A 290 12.73 -4.10 -4.17
N CYS A 291 12.24 -3.40 -3.13
CA CYS A 291 13.10 -2.71 -2.16
C CYS A 291 13.92 -3.70 -1.31
N GLN A 292 13.37 -4.87 -1.01
CA GLN A 292 14.07 -5.97 -0.34
C GLN A 292 15.05 -6.73 -1.26
N THR A 293 15.15 -6.32 -2.53
CA THR A 293 16.09 -6.82 -3.55
C THR A 293 15.92 -8.30 -3.91
N ILE A 294 14.74 -8.85 -3.68
CA ILE A 294 14.43 -10.23 -4.07
C ILE A 294 14.22 -10.26 -5.59
N PRO A 295 14.85 -11.19 -6.33
CA PRO A 295 14.52 -11.41 -7.73
C PRO A 295 13.02 -11.63 -7.89
N THR A 296 12.35 -10.68 -8.54
CA THR A 296 10.87 -10.63 -8.55
C THR A 296 10.35 -10.82 -9.97
N ILE A 297 9.33 -11.65 -10.12
CA ILE A 297 8.55 -11.81 -11.35
C ILE A 297 7.18 -11.15 -11.14
N THR A 298 6.80 -10.24 -12.03
CA THR A 298 5.50 -9.56 -11.98
C THR A 298 5.10 -9.01 -13.35
N GLN A 299 4.00 -8.29 -13.44
CA GLN A 299 3.55 -7.59 -14.66
C GLN A 299 3.85 -6.09 -14.62
N ARG A 300 3.95 -5.49 -15.80
CA ARG A 300 4.29 -4.06 -15.96
C ARG A 300 3.28 -3.11 -15.31
N ASN A 301 1.99 -3.43 -15.34
CA ASN A 301 0.94 -2.63 -14.70
C ASN A 301 1.08 -2.58 -13.17
N ILE A 302 1.56 -3.66 -12.56
CA ILE A 302 1.80 -3.76 -11.11
C ILE A 302 2.98 -2.87 -10.68
N LEU A 303 3.81 -2.40 -11.60
CA LEU A 303 4.92 -1.49 -11.27
C LEU A 303 4.48 -0.02 -11.18
N GLY A 304 3.19 0.29 -11.28
CA GLY A 304 2.66 1.66 -11.08
C GLY A 304 3.24 2.71 -12.05
N GLY A 305 3.87 2.27 -13.16
CA GLY A 305 4.56 3.16 -14.09
C GLY A 305 5.95 3.64 -13.62
N PHE A 306 6.51 3.07 -12.55
CA PHE A 306 7.92 3.27 -12.19
C PHE A 306 8.85 2.63 -13.25
N PRO A 307 10.03 3.22 -13.53
CA PRO A 307 10.87 2.84 -14.67
C PRO A 307 11.76 1.62 -14.37
N TYR A 308 11.13 0.50 -14.01
CA TYR A 308 11.77 -0.82 -13.94
C TYR A 308 11.86 -1.45 -15.35
N ILE A 309 12.90 -2.25 -15.57
CA ILE A 309 13.33 -2.81 -16.85
C ILE A 309 13.43 -4.34 -16.70
N ASP A 310 12.71 -5.05 -17.57
CA ASP A 310 12.71 -6.52 -17.66
C ASP A 310 14.12 -7.08 -17.83
N GLY A 311 14.46 -8.12 -17.08
CA GLY A 311 15.75 -8.80 -17.10
C GLY A 311 16.91 -8.02 -16.47
N VAL A 312 16.69 -6.78 -16.03
CA VAL A 312 17.72 -5.93 -15.42
C VAL A 312 17.48 -5.74 -13.94
N ASN A 313 16.29 -5.32 -13.54
CA ASN A 313 15.94 -5.04 -12.14
C ASN A 313 14.60 -5.64 -11.70
N VAL A 314 13.92 -6.34 -12.61
CA VAL A 314 12.71 -7.12 -12.38
C VAL A 314 12.56 -8.09 -13.55
N MET A 315 11.83 -9.19 -13.37
CA MET A 315 11.40 -10.06 -14.47
C MET A 315 9.94 -9.73 -14.82
N ILE A 316 9.69 -9.18 -16.00
CA ILE A 316 8.33 -8.81 -16.43
C ILE A 316 7.73 -9.96 -17.24
N ALA A 317 6.67 -10.57 -16.71
CA ALA A 317 5.86 -11.54 -17.42
C ALA A 317 4.77 -10.82 -18.24
N ASN A 318 4.58 -11.19 -19.50
CA ASN A 318 3.57 -10.62 -20.39
C ASN A 318 2.37 -11.54 -20.63
N SER A 319 2.46 -12.79 -20.17
CA SER A 319 1.39 -13.78 -20.16
C SER A 319 1.57 -14.72 -18.96
N ASP A 320 0.58 -15.56 -18.70
CA ASP A 320 0.65 -16.54 -17.61
C ASP A 320 1.77 -17.57 -17.84
N ASP A 321 1.97 -18.02 -19.08
CA ASP A 321 3.08 -18.91 -19.46
C ASP A 321 4.46 -18.26 -19.27
N ASP A 322 4.55 -16.94 -19.49
CA ASP A 322 5.79 -16.20 -19.32
C ASP A 322 6.27 -16.23 -17.86
N TYR A 323 5.37 -16.32 -16.87
CA TYR A 323 5.78 -16.53 -15.48
C TYR A 323 6.60 -17.80 -15.29
N ALA A 324 6.18 -18.92 -15.86
CA ALA A 324 6.92 -20.18 -15.77
C ALA A 324 8.29 -20.07 -16.46
N GLN A 325 8.35 -19.43 -17.63
CA GLN A 325 9.61 -19.23 -18.36
C GLN A 325 10.59 -18.32 -17.61
N LYS A 326 10.11 -17.20 -17.07
CA LYS A 326 10.92 -16.29 -16.25
C LYS A 326 11.41 -16.98 -14.98
N LEU A 327 10.58 -17.81 -14.35
CA LEU A 327 10.96 -18.61 -13.17
C LEU A 327 12.05 -19.63 -13.50
N LEU A 328 11.94 -20.33 -14.65
CA LEU A 328 12.97 -21.24 -15.14
C LEU A 328 14.29 -20.52 -15.46
N ALA A 329 14.23 -19.33 -16.06
CA ALA A 329 15.41 -18.51 -16.35
C ALA A 329 16.13 -18.11 -15.05
N LEU A 330 15.38 -17.75 -14.01
CA LEU A 330 15.91 -17.46 -12.68
C LEU A 330 16.51 -18.68 -11.97
N ARG A 331 16.65 -19.86 -12.59
CA ARG A 331 17.51 -20.94 -12.06
C ARG A 331 18.99 -20.59 -12.13
N ASP A 332 19.39 -19.72 -13.05
CA ASP A 332 20.75 -19.20 -13.14
C ASP A 332 21.04 -18.26 -11.94
N PRO A 333 21.97 -18.63 -11.02
CA PRO A 333 22.33 -17.78 -9.89
C PRO A 333 22.94 -16.43 -10.31
N LEU A 334 23.61 -16.36 -11.47
CA LEU A 334 24.20 -15.11 -11.96
C LEU A 334 23.11 -14.16 -12.45
N LEU A 335 22.08 -14.67 -13.13
CA LEU A 335 20.91 -13.87 -13.50
C LEU A 335 20.17 -13.37 -12.25
N ARG A 336 19.92 -14.24 -11.25
CA ARG A 336 19.28 -13.82 -9.99
C ARG A 336 20.05 -12.68 -9.31
N ALA A 337 21.36 -12.83 -9.15
CA ALA A 337 22.20 -11.80 -8.53
C ALA A 337 22.19 -10.49 -9.32
N ARG A 338 22.22 -10.57 -10.67
CA ARG A 338 22.14 -9.38 -11.53
C ARG A 338 20.81 -8.64 -11.37
N VAL A 339 19.69 -9.37 -11.38
CA VAL A 339 18.35 -8.79 -11.18
C VAL A 339 18.23 -8.16 -9.80
N SER A 340 18.72 -8.84 -8.75
CA SER A 340 18.75 -8.32 -7.38
C SER A 340 19.56 -7.03 -7.27
N MET A 341 20.76 -6.98 -7.87
CA MET A 341 21.60 -5.78 -7.90
C MET A 341 20.93 -4.63 -8.66
N GLY A 342 20.31 -4.92 -9.80
CA GLY A 342 19.53 -3.94 -10.54
C GLY A 342 18.36 -3.39 -9.73
N ALA A 343 17.63 -4.26 -9.02
CA ALA A 343 16.53 -3.87 -8.13
C ALA A 343 17.04 -2.95 -7.01
N ALA A 344 18.13 -3.31 -6.34
CA ALA A 344 18.73 -2.50 -5.27
C ALA A 344 19.07 -1.07 -5.74
N SER A 345 19.76 -0.96 -6.88
CA SER A 345 20.13 0.33 -7.47
C SER A 345 18.91 1.15 -7.87
N GLN A 346 17.93 0.51 -8.52
CA GLN A 346 16.71 1.16 -8.98
C GLN A 346 15.84 1.64 -7.81
N SER A 347 15.58 0.78 -6.84
CA SER A 347 14.77 1.08 -5.65
C SER A 347 15.39 2.20 -4.83
N THR A 348 16.72 2.17 -4.62
CA THR A 348 17.43 3.24 -3.90
C THR A 348 17.29 4.58 -4.63
N ARG A 349 17.42 4.58 -5.95
CA ARG A 349 17.24 5.81 -6.75
C ARG A 349 15.82 6.38 -6.65
N LEU A 350 14.80 5.52 -6.59
CA LEU A 350 13.41 5.92 -6.61
C LEU A 350 12.83 6.26 -5.22
N PHE A 351 13.35 5.63 -4.17
CA PHE A 351 12.71 5.59 -2.84
C PHE A 351 13.68 5.88 -1.69
N ASN A 352 14.83 6.51 -1.92
CA ASN A 352 15.66 7.00 -0.83
C ASN A 352 14.94 8.10 -0.02
N GLU A 353 15.32 8.23 1.25
CA GLU A 353 14.69 9.15 2.20
C GLU A 353 14.71 10.61 1.73
N ASP A 354 15.83 11.07 1.16
CA ASP A 354 15.99 12.46 0.70
C ASP A 354 15.00 12.81 -0.42
N LEU A 355 14.85 11.93 -1.42
CA LEU A 355 13.91 12.14 -2.52
C LEU A 355 12.46 12.14 -2.04
N LEU A 356 12.11 11.23 -1.12
CA LEU A 356 10.76 11.17 -0.56
C LEU A 356 10.46 12.38 0.33
N ALA A 357 11.44 12.88 1.09
CA ALA A 357 11.36 14.15 1.81
C ALA A 357 11.15 15.34 0.86
N GLU A 358 11.87 15.39 -0.27
CA GLU A 358 11.69 16.44 -1.27
C GLU A 358 10.27 16.43 -1.88
N TYR A 359 9.66 15.26 -2.08
CA TYR A 359 8.26 15.17 -2.50
C TYR A 359 7.31 15.70 -1.43
N MET A 360 7.51 15.34 -0.16
CA MET A 360 6.72 15.86 0.95
C MET A 360 6.81 17.38 1.05
N ASP A 361 8.01 17.95 0.99
CA ASP A 361 8.25 19.38 1.13
C ASP A 361 7.62 20.17 -0.03
N ARG A 362 7.66 19.63 -1.24
CA ARG A 362 6.95 20.19 -2.39
C ARG A 362 5.44 20.23 -2.20
N ILE A 363 4.86 19.17 -1.64
CA ILE A 363 3.42 19.09 -1.34
C ILE A 363 3.05 20.10 -0.25
N ILE A 364 3.79 20.13 0.86
CA ILE A 364 3.59 21.08 1.95
C ILE A 364 3.63 22.51 1.41
N SER A 365 4.66 22.83 0.63
CA SER A 365 4.82 24.15 0.01
C SER A 365 3.68 24.50 -0.94
N ALA A 366 3.16 23.53 -1.70
CA ALA A 366 2.06 23.76 -2.63
C ALA A 366 0.72 24.01 -1.93
N VAL A 367 0.53 23.49 -0.71
CA VAL A 367 -0.70 23.65 0.08
C VAL A 367 -0.71 24.98 0.84
N LEU A 368 0.46 25.43 1.32
CA LEU A 368 0.60 26.62 2.16
C LEU A 368 0.87 27.93 1.39
N ARG A 369 0.94 27.86 0.06
CA ARG A 369 0.93 29.03 -0.83
C ARG A 369 -0.49 29.54 -1.02
#